data_AF-A0A6S7CXJ2-F1
#
_entry.id   AF-A0A6S7CXJ2-F1
#
_cell.length_a   1.000
_cell.length_b   1.000
_cell.length_c   1.000
_cell.angle_alpha   90.00
_cell.angle_beta   90.00
_cell.angle_gamma   90.00
#
_symmetry.space_group_name_H-M   'P 1'
#
loop_
_entity.id
_entity.type
_entity.pdbx_description
1 polymer ?
#
loop_
_entity_poly.entity_id
_entity_poly.type
_entity_poly.pdbx_seq_one_letter_code
_entity_poly.pdbx_strand_id
1 'polypeptide(L)'
;MKIKPCLTGLIMLLASLVAGCGGGSGGITQAPPSGLTERETSVVFVQGNEIIPSLPSSSGGAITNYSVFPPLPAGLTLDRVSGAITGTPSGTSNAAVYTITGSNAGGSTTARVQIEVEDVAMAPDTLDYLDSSTDYVTNAPITPDTPITTGGEITEYTVSPPLPPGLTLDPQTGVIAGTPTTPAPPTVYTVTGSNGVDTVETQITIGVDAQAQPPMGLAYKDPAPDYAIGLAIVPNVPVYSGGEITQFSVSPALPAGLSLNTQNGAISGTPTAALAQTTFIVTGSNVAGNVATQVAITVTAESAGEWLPANAMKTRRYRHTATLLSDGRVLVAAGSNGKPLSLAELYDPASNKWSPTGNLTDARQSHTATLLPGGKVLVAGGSISNGKGTSLPSAELYDPAAGKWTETGEMSQARDLHTATLLPDGRVLVAGGEAPGGAQSSVELYDPVNGAWLQTGFLNEARDAHSATLLRNGRVLVAGGDGKAGALASAELYDPATGKWSETGSMTQAREQHTATLLPDGRVLVAGGEGSAGAMSSAELYDPATATWSQTGGMSQAREDHAAVLLPNGKVLVTAGIAQLDLFSDELYDPAIGSWSQTGSLGLSRDSHTATLLSDGRVLVAGGRLRNKALSLAELFH
;
A
#
# COMPACT_ATOMS: atom_id res chain seq x y z
N MET A 1 2.27 57.16 -76.99
CA MET A 1 2.44 58.34 -77.88
C MET A 1 2.19 57.87 -79.31
N LYS A 2 1.22 58.49 -80.00
CA LYS A 2 0.77 58.19 -81.37
C LYS A 2 1.97 58.19 -82.34
N ILE A 3 1.98 57.45 -83.46
CA ILE A 3 1.41 57.88 -84.76
C ILE A 3 1.49 56.69 -85.77
N LYS A 4 0.32 56.20 -86.24
CA LYS A 4 0.04 55.77 -87.65
C LYS A 4 -0.03 57.05 -88.52
N PRO A 5 -0.01 57.10 -89.89
CA PRO A 5 -0.52 56.12 -90.90
C PRO A 5 0.34 56.02 -92.21
N CYS A 6 0.22 55.02 -93.09
CA CYS A 6 -0.76 54.72 -94.18
C CYS A 6 -0.51 55.42 -95.54
N LEU A 7 -0.44 54.59 -96.62
CA LEU A 7 -0.90 54.77 -98.02
C LEU A 7 -0.28 55.91 -98.87
N THR A 8 -0.08 55.86 -100.19
CA THR A 8 -0.72 55.20 -101.35
C THR A 8 0.16 55.52 -102.58
N GLY A 9 0.05 54.82 -103.72
CA GLY A 9 0.49 55.41 -105.00
C GLY A 9 0.74 54.45 -106.16
N LEU A 10 -0.28 54.25 -106.98
CA LEU A 10 -0.26 53.65 -108.31
C LEU A 10 0.40 54.61 -109.34
N ILE A 11 1.08 54.10 -110.38
CA ILE A 11 0.95 54.49 -111.81
C ILE A 11 2.00 53.81 -112.73
N MET A 12 1.50 53.41 -113.90
CA MET A 12 2.14 52.90 -115.13
C MET A 12 3.33 53.74 -115.67
N LEU A 13 4.30 53.12 -116.39
CA LEU A 13 4.29 52.86 -117.85
C LEU A 13 5.73 52.74 -118.46
N LEU A 14 5.91 51.73 -119.32
CA LEU A 14 6.74 51.64 -120.54
C LEU A 14 8.28 51.85 -120.54
N ALA A 15 9.03 50.83 -121.01
CA ALA A 15 9.84 50.87 -122.26
C ALA A 15 10.42 49.48 -122.63
N SER A 16 9.89 48.91 -123.72
CA SER A 16 10.56 48.28 -124.90
C SER A 16 12.11 48.21 -124.96
N LEU A 17 12.81 47.26 -125.62
CA LEU A 17 12.50 46.40 -126.79
C LEU A 17 13.64 45.34 -126.99
N VAL A 18 13.29 44.16 -127.54
CA VAL A 18 13.98 43.29 -128.56
C VAL A 18 15.37 42.70 -128.22
N ALA A 19 15.52 41.38 -128.02
CA ALA A 19 15.35 40.19 -128.88
C ALA A 19 16.53 39.90 -129.83
N GLY A 20 17.02 38.65 -129.76
CA GLY A 20 17.99 38.06 -130.68
C GLY A 20 18.26 36.60 -130.34
N CYS A 21 17.59 35.69 -131.06
CA CYS A 21 17.66 34.23 -130.92
C CYS A 21 19.05 33.63 -131.18
N GLY A 22 19.34 32.54 -130.48
CA GLY A 22 20.33 31.53 -130.86
C GLY A 22 20.05 30.24 -130.08
N GLY A 23 19.53 29.23 -130.78
CA GLY A 23 18.97 28.01 -130.19
C GLY A 23 19.97 27.06 -129.52
N GLY A 24 19.45 26.25 -128.62
CA GLY A 24 20.16 25.15 -127.96
C GLY A 24 19.32 24.59 -126.82
N SER A 25 18.51 23.58 -127.11
CA SER A 25 17.73 22.81 -126.12
C SER A 25 18.67 22.05 -125.18
N GLY A 26 18.72 22.47 -123.92
CA GLY A 26 19.28 21.71 -122.79
C GLY A 26 18.44 22.00 -121.56
N GLY A 27 17.70 20.99 -121.06
CA GLY A 27 16.87 21.12 -119.88
C GLY A 27 17.70 21.55 -118.66
N ILE A 28 17.35 22.68 -118.06
CA ILE A 28 17.83 23.05 -116.72
C ILE A 28 17.07 22.16 -115.73
N THR A 29 17.73 21.10 -115.28
CA THR A 29 17.29 20.33 -114.11
C THR A 29 17.41 21.23 -112.87
N GLN A 30 16.29 21.46 -112.18
CA GLN A 30 16.30 22.17 -110.88
C GLN A 30 17.17 21.37 -109.91
N ALA A 31 18.14 22.03 -109.25
CA ALA A 31 18.97 21.36 -108.26
C ALA A 31 18.08 20.85 -107.10
N PRO A 32 18.24 19.60 -106.63
CA PRO A 32 17.50 19.09 -105.48
C PRO A 32 17.86 19.88 -104.20
N PRO A 33 16.93 20.05 -103.25
CA PRO A 33 17.24 20.55 -101.91
C PRO A 33 18.15 19.56 -101.17
N SER A 34 19.01 20.05 -100.29
CA SER A 34 19.93 19.24 -99.48
C SER A 34 20.16 19.84 -98.10
N GLY A 35 20.61 19.04 -97.13
CA GLY A 35 21.03 19.55 -95.82
C GLY A 35 19.95 20.30 -95.02
N LEU A 36 18.69 19.86 -95.09
CA LEU A 36 17.64 20.40 -94.22
C LEU A 36 17.95 20.07 -92.76
N THR A 37 17.88 21.08 -91.90
CA THR A 37 18.10 20.97 -90.46
C THR A 37 17.07 21.81 -89.73
N GLU A 38 16.51 21.25 -88.67
CA GLU A 38 15.66 21.98 -87.73
C GLU A 38 16.55 22.74 -86.74
N ARG A 39 16.08 23.89 -86.26
CA ARG A 39 16.81 24.70 -85.27
C ARG A 39 17.09 23.91 -83.99
N GLU A 40 16.12 23.12 -83.57
CA GLU A 40 16.20 22.23 -82.41
C GLU A 40 15.81 20.82 -82.87
N THR A 41 16.58 19.83 -82.44
CA THR A 41 16.33 18.43 -82.79
C THR A 41 15.40 17.72 -81.79
N SER A 42 15.15 18.35 -80.63
CA SER A 42 14.21 17.90 -79.59
C SER A 42 13.65 19.10 -78.84
N VAL A 43 12.32 19.20 -78.70
CA VAL A 43 11.62 20.32 -78.07
C VAL A 43 10.45 19.79 -77.21
N VAL A 44 10.28 20.36 -76.02
CA VAL A 44 9.12 20.13 -75.15
C VAL A 44 8.29 21.41 -75.12
N PHE A 45 7.03 21.32 -75.54
CA PHE A 45 6.08 22.42 -75.44
C PHE A 45 5.12 22.19 -74.27
N VAL A 46 4.59 23.27 -73.70
CA VAL A 46 3.58 23.20 -72.65
C VAL A 46 2.22 23.48 -73.28
N GLN A 47 1.23 22.64 -72.96
CA GLN A 47 -0.14 22.80 -73.40
C GLN A 47 -0.67 24.19 -73.01
N GLY A 48 -1.33 24.86 -73.96
CA GLY A 48 -1.90 26.20 -73.75
C GLY A 48 -0.92 27.36 -73.93
N ASN A 49 0.40 27.10 -74.07
CA ASN A 49 1.39 28.15 -74.34
C ASN A 49 1.71 28.27 -75.84
N GLU A 50 1.64 29.49 -76.39
CA GLU A 50 2.00 29.75 -77.80
C GLU A 50 3.50 29.52 -78.02
N ILE A 51 3.86 28.71 -79.03
CA ILE A 51 5.25 28.37 -79.30
C ILE A 51 5.95 29.48 -80.07
N ILE A 52 7.25 29.64 -79.83
CA ILE A 52 8.09 30.50 -80.68
C ILE A 52 8.30 29.78 -82.02
N PRO A 53 7.99 30.40 -83.17
CA PRO A 53 8.14 29.76 -84.48
C PRO A 53 9.55 29.21 -84.73
N SER A 54 9.65 27.91 -85.03
CA SER A 54 10.91 27.26 -85.40
C SER A 54 11.06 27.23 -86.92
N LEU A 55 12.06 27.94 -87.46
CA LEU A 55 12.36 27.98 -88.89
C LEU A 55 13.50 26.99 -89.22
N PRO A 56 13.31 26.09 -90.20
CA PRO A 56 14.38 25.20 -90.63
C PRO A 56 15.38 25.92 -91.53
N SER A 57 16.59 25.38 -91.61
CA SER A 57 17.61 25.83 -92.57
C SER A 57 17.92 24.73 -93.58
N SER A 58 18.15 25.10 -94.84
CA SER A 58 18.46 24.17 -95.92
C SER A 58 19.56 24.69 -96.83
N SER A 59 20.20 23.77 -97.57
CA SER A 59 21.20 24.03 -98.60
C SER A 59 20.74 23.43 -99.94
N GLY A 60 21.45 23.70 -101.03
CA GLY A 60 21.05 23.20 -102.37
C GLY A 60 19.92 24.03 -103.01
N GLY A 61 19.05 23.39 -103.79
CA GLY A 61 17.97 24.08 -104.49
C GLY A 61 16.85 24.56 -103.57
N ALA A 62 16.24 25.71 -103.90
CA ALA A 62 15.16 26.31 -103.12
C ALA A 62 13.99 25.33 -102.93
N ILE A 63 13.56 25.16 -101.68
CA ILE A 63 12.40 24.33 -101.31
C ILE A 63 11.13 25.09 -101.68
N THR A 64 10.20 24.42 -102.36
CA THR A 64 8.90 24.99 -102.74
C THR A 64 7.74 24.41 -101.95
N ASN A 65 7.95 23.33 -101.19
CA ASN A 65 6.93 22.72 -100.36
C ASN A 65 7.54 21.98 -99.16
N TYR A 66 7.02 22.28 -97.98
CA TYR A 66 7.29 21.58 -96.72
C TYR A 66 6.12 20.69 -96.31
N SER A 67 6.44 19.51 -95.78
CA SER A 67 5.47 18.57 -95.21
C SER A 67 6.03 17.89 -93.97
N VAL A 68 5.16 17.47 -93.04
CA VAL A 68 5.53 16.78 -91.80
C VAL A 68 4.77 15.46 -91.68
N PHE A 69 5.47 14.41 -91.23
CA PHE A 69 4.85 13.14 -90.87
C PHE A 69 5.51 12.54 -89.62
N PRO A 70 4.75 12.00 -88.65
CA PRO A 70 3.27 12.01 -88.56
C PRO A 70 2.68 13.44 -88.38
N PRO A 71 1.34 13.63 -88.38
CA PRO A 71 0.75 14.94 -88.09
C PRO A 71 1.21 15.49 -86.74
N LEU A 72 1.52 16.78 -86.68
CA LEU A 72 1.95 17.46 -85.45
C LEU A 72 0.88 17.36 -84.33
N PRO A 73 1.27 17.49 -83.05
CA PRO A 73 0.33 17.55 -81.92
C PRO A 73 -0.78 18.58 -82.15
N ALA A 74 -1.96 18.32 -81.60
CA ALA A 74 -3.12 19.19 -81.76
C ALA A 74 -2.77 20.63 -81.36
N GLY A 75 -3.10 21.60 -82.21
CA GLY A 75 -2.79 23.01 -82.00
C GLY A 75 -1.45 23.49 -82.60
N LEU A 76 -0.61 22.58 -83.11
CA LEU A 76 0.60 22.91 -83.87
C LEU A 76 0.41 22.68 -85.38
N THR A 77 1.01 23.55 -86.19
CA THR A 77 0.90 23.55 -87.65
C THR A 77 2.25 23.81 -88.32
N LEU A 78 2.51 23.15 -89.45
CA LEU A 78 3.65 23.43 -90.32
C LEU A 78 3.23 24.35 -91.46
N ASP A 79 3.90 25.50 -91.60
CA ASP A 79 3.76 26.36 -92.77
C ASP A 79 4.44 25.72 -94.00
N ARG A 80 3.68 25.49 -95.07
CA ARG A 80 4.15 24.76 -96.26
C ARG A 80 5.18 25.50 -97.11
N VAL A 81 5.34 26.81 -96.90
CA VAL A 81 6.22 27.67 -97.70
C VAL A 81 7.52 27.97 -96.95
N SER A 82 7.42 28.34 -95.68
CA SER A 82 8.58 28.68 -94.83
C SER A 82 9.16 27.49 -94.07
N GLY A 83 8.39 26.41 -93.91
CA GLY A 83 8.75 25.28 -93.07
C GLY A 83 8.62 25.56 -91.57
N ALA A 84 8.07 26.72 -91.18
CA ALA A 84 7.95 27.08 -89.77
C ALA A 84 6.91 26.20 -89.04
N ILE A 85 7.27 25.67 -87.87
CA ILE A 85 6.30 25.08 -86.95
C ILE A 85 5.79 26.19 -86.02
N THR A 86 4.47 26.40 -85.98
CA THR A 86 3.79 27.45 -85.21
C THR A 86 2.55 26.91 -84.51
N GLY A 87 2.02 27.64 -83.53
CA GLY A 87 0.71 27.37 -82.92
C GLY A 87 0.73 27.35 -81.39
N THR A 88 -0.38 26.93 -80.79
CA THR A 88 -0.53 26.74 -79.33
C THR A 88 -1.02 25.30 -79.13
N PRO A 89 -0.21 24.40 -78.54
CA PRO A 89 -0.62 23.03 -78.33
C PRO A 89 -1.90 22.97 -77.48
N SER A 90 -2.90 22.24 -77.95
CA SER A 90 -4.23 22.15 -77.31
C SER A 90 -4.48 20.82 -76.61
N GLY A 91 -3.48 19.95 -76.55
CA GLY A 91 -3.53 18.66 -75.86
C GLY A 91 -2.13 18.07 -75.71
N THR A 92 -1.95 17.23 -74.70
CA THR A 92 -0.67 16.56 -74.43
C THR A 92 -0.33 15.48 -75.46
N SER A 93 0.95 15.24 -75.62
CA SER A 93 1.47 14.14 -76.45
C SER A 93 2.86 13.75 -75.99
N ASN A 94 3.09 12.45 -75.79
CA ASN A 94 4.43 11.92 -75.51
C ASN A 94 5.42 12.30 -76.60
N ALA A 95 6.70 12.35 -76.26
CA ALA A 95 7.76 12.65 -77.21
C ALA A 95 7.71 11.75 -78.47
N ALA A 96 7.49 12.35 -79.63
CA ALA A 96 7.41 11.67 -80.92
C ALA A 96 8.34 12.34 -81.94
N VAL A 97 8.92 11.54 -82.84
CA VAL A 97 9.82 12.04 -83.88
C VAL A 97 9.03 12.37 -85.14
N TYR A 98 9.10 13.64 -85.54
CA TYR A 98 8.46 14.21 -86.72
C TYR A 98 9.51 14.38 -87.83
N THR A 99 9.24 13.81 -89.00
CA THR A 99 10.08 13.98 -90.17
C THR A 99 9.56 15.13 -91.02
N ILE A 100 10.32 16.21 -91.11
CA ILE A 100 10.05 17.35 -91.97
C ILE A 100 10.70 17.09 -93.33
N THR A 101 9.91 17.11 -94.39
CA THR A 101 10.37 16.93 -95.77
C THR A 101 10.26 18.26 -96.50
N GLY A 102 11.40 18.76 -96.98
CA GLY A 102 11.48 19.90 -97.90
C GLY A 102 11.68 19.40 -99.34
N SER A 103 10.83 19.84 -100.27
CA SER A 103 10.83 19.34 -101.65
C SER A 103 10.74 20.46 -102.70
N ASN A 104 11.32 20.20 -103.87
CA ASN A 104 11.10 20.93 -105.12
C ASN A 104 11.02 19.93 -106.29
N ALA A 105 10.92 20.41 -107.54
CA ALA A 105 10.79 19.54 -108.71
C ALA A 105 12.06 18.71 -109.01
N GLY A 106 13.21 19.08 -108.44
CA GLY A 106 14.49 18.38 -108.55
C GLY A 106 14.72 17.28 -107.53
N GLY A 107 14.00 17.27 -106.40
CA GLY A 107 14.10 16.24 -105.36
C GLY A 107 13.62 16.70 -103.99
N SER A 108 13.94 15.92 -102.96
CA SER A 108 13.59 16.21 -101.56
C SER A 108 14.74 15.93 -100.59
N THR A 109 14.68 16.57 -99.44
CA THR A 109 15.56 16.35 -98.30
C THR A 109 14.71 16.31 -97.02
N THR A 110 15.21 15.67 -95.97
CA THR A 110 14.48 15.50 -94.72
C THR A 110 15.29 15.92 -93.50
N ALA A 111 14.60 16.44 -92.50
CA ALA A 111 15.10 16.65 -91.14
C ALA A 111 14.17 15.97 -90.15
N ARG A 112 14.65 15.72 -88.93
CA ARG A 112 13.87 15.13 -87.85
C ARG A 112 13.90 16.05 -86.64
N VAL A 113 12.73 16.27 -86.05
CA VAL A 113 12.56 16.94 -84.76
C VAL A 113 11.71 16.06 -83.85
N GLN A 114 12.14 15.87 -82.62
CA GLN A 114 11.33 15.23 -81.59
C GLN A 114 10.50 16.29 -80.87
N ILE A 115 9.18 16.13 -80.80
CA ILE A 115 8.28 17.05 -80.12
C ILE A 115 7.49 16.29 -79.05
N GLU A 116 7.48 16.85 -77.85
CA GLU A 116 6.64 16.46 -76.72
C GLU A 116 5.75 17.64 -76.32
N VAL A 117 4.52 17.36 -75.87
CA VAL A 117 3.62 18.37 -75.31
C VAL A 117 3.19 17.92 -73.91
N GLU A 118 3.63 18.64 -72.88
CA GLU A 118 3.30 18.39 -71.48
C GLU A 118 2.13 19.27 -71.01
N ASP A 119 1.42 18.85 -69.97
CA ASP A 119 0.31 19.62 -69.37
C ASP A 119 0.83 20.77 -68.48
N VAL A 120 -0.05 21.70 -68.12
CA VAL A 120 0.24 22.74 -67.11
C VAL A 120 0.13 22.11 -65.72
N ALA A 121 1.27 21.95 -65.03
CA ALA A 121 1.26 21.50 -63.64
C ALA A 121 0.45 22.48 -62.76
N MET A 122 -0.52 21.96 -62.01
CA MET A 122 -1.38 22.73 -61.10
C MET A 122 -0.95 22.48 -59.65
N ALA A 123 -0.98 23.51 -58.79
CA ALA A 123 -0.67 23.36 -57.37
C ALA A 123 -1.77 22.57 -56.62
N PRO A 124 -1.42 21.84 -55.54
CA PRO A 124 -2.42 21.29 -54.61
C PRO A 124 -3.22 22.42 -53.95
N ASP A 125 -4.51 22.20 -53.68
CA ASP A 125 -5.40 23.22 -53.08
C ASP A 125 -5.75 22.87 -51.62
N THR A 126 -6.29 21.67 -51.38
CA THR A 126 -6.62 21.21 -50.02
C THR A 126 -6.04 19.84 -49.72
N LEU A 127 -5.72 19.62 -48.44
CA LEU A 127 -5.34 18.34 -47.85
C LEU A 127 -6.02 18.25 -46.49
N ASP A 128 -6.76 17.18 -46.23
CA ASP A 128 -7.41 16.92 -44.94
C ASP A 128 -7.39 15.43 -44.62
N TYR A 129 -7.64 15.08 -43.36
CA TYR A 129 -7.83 13.72 -42.89
C TYR A 129 -9.18 13.60 -42.20
N LEU A 130 -9.79 12.41 -42.23
CA LEU A 130 -11.08 12.19 -41.58
C LEU A 130 -10.92 12.25 -40.05
N ASP A 131 -9.82 11.69 -39.53
CA ASP A 131 -9.51 11.64 -38.11
C ASP A 131 -8.59 12.80 -37.70
N SER A 132 -9.14 14.02 -37.69
CA SER A 132 -8.38 15.23 -37.30
C SER A 132 -7.90 15.25 -35.83
N SER A 133 -8.50 14.45 -34.94
CA SER A 133 -8.08 14.29 -33.55
C SER A 133 -8.55 12.94 -32.97
N THR A 134 -7.63 12.01 -32.71
CA THR A 134 -7.95 10.66 -32.25
C THR A 134 -6.91 10.12 -31.26
N ASP A 135 -7.38 9.43 -30.22
CA ASP A 135 -6.55 8.64 -29.31
C ASP A 135 -6.61 7.15 -29.71
N TYR A 136 -5.46 6.59 -30.07
CA TYR A 136 -5.31 5.16 -30.34
C TYR A 136 -4.87 4.40 -29.08
N VAL A 137 -4.94 3.08 -29.12
CA VAL A 137 -4.39 2.22 -28.05
C VAL A 137 -3.22 1.41 -28.60
N THR A 138 -2.15 1.25 -27.81
CA THR A 138 -0.99 0.45 -28.21
C THR A 138 -1.40 -0.98 -28.62
N ASN A 139 -0.69 -1.56 -29.60
CA ASN A 139 -0.87 -2.92 -30.11
C ASN A 139 -2.21 -3.19 -30.83
N ALA A 140 -3.07 -2.18 -31.02
CA ALA A 140 -4.24 -2.30 -31.89
C ALA A 140 -3.96 -1.64 -33.25
N PRO A 141 -4.12 -2.35 -34.38
CA PRO A 141 -3.96 -1.74 -35.70
C PRO A 141 -5.03 -0.65 -35.90
N ILE A 142 -4.62 0.51 -36.41
CA ILE A 142 -5.55 1.58 -36.76
C ILE A 142 -6.24 1.25 -38.08
N THR A 143 -7.43 1.81 -38.28
CA THR A 143 -8.02 1.84 -39.63
C THR A 143 -7.20 2.84 -40.44
N PRO A 144 -6.69 2.50 -41.64
CA PRO A 144 -5.88 3.41 -42.43
C PRO A 144 -6.61 4.73 -42.71
N ASP A 145 -6.04 5.83 -42.28
CA ASP A 145 -6.60 7.17 -42.48
C ASP A 145 -6.08 7.72 -43.82
N THR A 146 -6.99 7.91 -44.75
CA THR A 146 -6.68 8.25 -46.15
C THR A 146 -6.89 9.75 -46.36
N PRO A 147 -5.92 10.47 -46.94
CA PRO A 147 -6.05 11.91 -47.13
C PRO A 147 -7.15 12.24 -48.14
N ILE A 148 -7.83 13.35 -47.90
CA ILE A 148 -8.84 13.94 -48.78
C ILE A 148 -8.19 15.17 -49.43
N THR A 149 -8.00 15.13 -50.75
CA THR A 149 -7.26 16.17 -51.47
C THR A 149 -8.05 16.78 -52.63
N THR A 150 -7.77 18.05 -52.92
CA THR A 150 -8.26 18.75 -54.12
C THR A 150 -7.13 19.58 -54.76
N GLY A 151 -7.31 19.99 -56.02
CA GLY A 151 -6.29 20.72 -56.78
C GLY A 151 -5.42 19.79 -57.64
N GLY A 152 -4.16 20.17 -57.83
CA GLY A 152 -3.18 19.33 -58.52
C GLY A 152 -2.85 18.07 -57.74
N GLU A 153 -2.51 17.00 -58.47
CA GLU A 153 -2.12 15.73 -57.86
C GLU A 153 -0.90 15.93 -56.93
N ILE A 154 -1.02 15.44 -55.69
CA ILE A 154 0.07 15.45 -54.71
C ILE A 154 0.94 14.23 -54.99
N THR A 155 2.25 14.46 -55.20
CA THR A 155 3.21 13.41 -55.54
C THR A 155 4.12 13.02 -54.38
N GLU A 156 4.15 13.81 -53.31
CA GLU A 156 4.94 13.55 -52.11
C GLU A 156 4.26 14.06 -50.85
N TYR A 157 4.20 13.21 -49.82
CA TYR A 157 3.67 13.51 -48.49
C TYR A 157 4.75 13.39 -47.42
N THR A 158 4.74 14.31 -46.46
CA THR A 158 5.61 14.29 -45.28
C THR A 158 4.83 14.64 -44.01
N VAL A 159 5.35 14.27 -42.84
CA VAL A 159 4.72 14.56 -41.54
C VAL A 159 5.77 14.98 -40.51
N SER A 160 5.46 16.02 -39.73
CA SER A 160 6.33 16.54 -38.67
C SER A 160 5.53 16.94 -37.43
N PRO A 161 5.96 16.55 -36.21
CA PRO A 161 7.09 15.66 -35.89
C PRO A 161 6.87 14.21 -36.39
N PRO A 162 7.85 13.29 -36.26
CA PRO A 162 7.63 11.88 -36.59
C PRO A 162 6.46 11.28 -35.80
N LEU A 163 5.61 10.49 -36.49
CA LEU A 163 4.47 9.82 -35.88
C LEU A 163 4.89 8.87 -34.73
N PRO A 164 3.98 8.56 -33.78
CA PRO A 164 4.27 7.60 -32.71
C PRO A 164 4.80 6.27 -33.25
N PRO A 165 5.74 5.60 -32.56
CA PRO A 165 6.35 4.36 -33.07
C PRO A 165 5.30 3.30 -33.44
N GLY A 166 5.37 2.81 -34.68
CA GLY A 166 4.44 1.82 -35.21
C GLY A 166 3.32 2.40 -36.08
N LEU A 167 3.18 3.73 -36.14
CA LEU A 167 2.43 4.43 -37.17
C LEU A 167 3.37 4.96 -38.25
N THR A 168 2.93 4.92 -39.50
CA THR A 168 3.67 5.39 -40.66
C THR A 168 2.76 6.15 -41.61
N LEU A 169 3.29 7.22 -42.18
CA LEU A 169 2.72 7.91 -43.34
C LEU A 169 3.36 7.33 -44.60
N ASP A 170 2.55 6.86 -45.54
CA ASP A 170 3.04 6.50 -46.87
C ASP A 170 3.39 7.79 -47.65
N PRO A 171 4.65 8.00 -48.06
CA PRO A 171 5.08 9.22 -48.71
C PRO A 171 4.48 9.44 -50.12
N GLN A 172 3.89 8.41 -50.74
CA GLN A 172 3.28 8.52 -52.07
C GLN A 172 1.75 8.66 -51.98
N THR A 173 1.12 7.95 -51.05
CA THR A 173 -0.35 7.94 -50.95
C THR A 173 -0.89 8.84 -49.84
N GLY A 174 -0.03 9.29 -48.92
CA GLY A 174 -0.38 10.06 -47.73
C GLY A 174 -1.19 9.27 -46.70
N VAL A 175 -1.42 7.98 -46.90
CA VAL A 175 -2.18 7.16 -45.96
C VAL A 175 -1.41 6.99 -44.66
N ILE A 176 -2.06 7.27 -43.53
CA ILE A 176 -1.54 6.99 -42.20
C ILE A 176 -2.07 5.63 -41.76
N ALA A 177 -1.16 4.68 -41.53
CA ALA A 177 -1.51 3.33 -41.13
C ALA A 177 -0.49 2.75 -40.15
N GLY A 178 -0.85 1.64 -39.51
CA GLY A 178 0.04 0.87 -38.66
C GLY A 178 -0.58 0.45 -37.34
N THR A 179 0.28 0.04 -36.42
CA THR A 179 -0.08 -0.40 -35.07
C THR A 179 0.83 0.34 -34.10
N PRO A 180 0.34 1.34 -33.34
CA PRO A 180 1.18 2.08 -32.41
C PRO A 180 1.69 1.13 -31.32
N THR A 181 2.94 1.26 -30.91
CA THR A 181 3.62 0.29 -30.02
C THR A 181 3.97 0.87 -28.66
N THR A 182 3.91 2.19 -28.51
CA THR A 182 4.31 2.90 -27.29
C THR A 182 3.31 3.99 -26.94
N PRO A 183 2.93 4.13 -25.66
CA PRO A 183 2.05 5.21 -25.25
C PRO A 183 2.68 6.57 -25.50
N ALA A 184 1.88 7.53 -25.94
CA ALA A 184 2.29 8.89 -26.24
C ALA A 184 1.15 9.85 -25.89
N PRO A 185 1.44 11.02 -25.28
CA PRO A 185 0.41 12.02 -25.05
C PRO A 185 -0.12 12.58 -26.38
N PRO A 186 -1.36 13.09 -26.41
CA PRO A 186 -1.92 13.75 -27.59
C PRO A 186 -0.97 14.84 -28.12
N THR A 187 -0.51 14.68 -29.36
CA THR A 187 0.48 15.55 -30.00
C THR A 187 -0.06 16.03 -31.34
N VAL A 188 0.19 17.29 -31.70
CA VAL A 188 -0.20 17.87 -33.00
C VAL A 188 0.89 17.56 -34.03
N TYR A 189 0.48 17.01 -35.16
CA TYR A 189 1.30 16.66 -36.31
C TYR A 189 0.87 17.50 -37.52
N THR A 190 1.83 18.09 -38.22
CA THR A 190 1.61 18.79 -39.48
C THR A 190 1.92 17.82 -40.62
N VAL A 191 0.93 17.52 -41.46
CA VAL A 191 1.10 16.75 -42.68
C VAL A 191 1.19 17.71 -43.85
N THR A 192 2.24 17.58 -44.66
CA THR A 192 2.50 18.43 -45.82
C THR A 192 2.42 17.57 -47.08
N GLY A 193 1.52 17.92 -47.99
CA GLY A 193 1.44 17.34 -49.33
C GLY A 193 1.99 18.31 -50.37
N SER A 194 2.81 17.81 -51.28
CA SER A 194 3.49 18.63 -52.28
C SER A 194 3.45 18.03 -53.68
N ASN A 195 3.55 18.90 -54.68
CA ASN A 195 3.93 18.52 -56.03
C ASN A 195 4.98 19.47 -56.59
N GLY A 196 5.37 19.30 -57.86
CA GLY A 196 6.41 20.13 -58.50
C GLY A 196 6.09 21.63 -58.61
N VAL A 197 4.92 22.09 -58.15
CA VAL A 197 4.46 23.48 -58.21
C VAL A 197 4.43 24.14 -56.83
N ASP A 198 3.73 23.54 -55.86
CA ASP A 198 3.56 24.11 -54.51
C ASP A 198 3.23 23.03 -53.46
N THR A 199 3.04 23.45 -52.21
CA THR A 199 2.72 22.62 -51.05
C THR A 199 1.41 23.05 -50.36
N VAL A 200 0.70 22.10 -49.77
CA VAL A 200 -0.45 22.31 -48.87
C VAL A 200 -0.22 21.57 -47.56
N GLU A 201 -0.69 22.13 -46.44
CA GLU A 201 -0.52 21.57 -45.10
C GLU A 201 -1.86 21.38 -44.38
N THR A 202 -1.93 20.38 -43.51
CA THR A 202 -3.01 20.20 -42.53
C THR A 202 -2.47 19.71 -41.20
N GLN A 203 -3.25 19.88 -40.13
CA GLN A 203 -2.88 19.46 -38.78
C GLN A 203 -3.81 18.37 -38.27
N ILE A 204 -3.21 17.31 -37.72
CA ILE A 204 -3.91 16.22 -37.04
C ILE A 204 -3.39 16.07 -35.61
N THR A 205 -4.23 15.65 -34.68
CA THR A 205 -3.81 15.36 -33.29
C THR A 205 -3.90 13.87 -33.03
N ILE A 206 -2.79 13.24 -32.64
CA ILE A 206 -2.74 11.81 -32.32
C ILE A 206 -2.23 11.62 -30.89
N GLY A 207 -3.02 10.93 -30.07
CA GLY A 207 -2.58 10.34 -28.80
C GLY A 207 -2.50 8.82 -28.89
N VAL A 208 -1.72 8.20 -28.01
CA VAL A 208 -1.63 6.74 -27.88
C VAL A 208 -1.70 6.36 -26.41
N ASP A 209 -2.81 5.74 -26.00
CA ASP A 209 -3.00 5.18 -24.67
C ASP A 209 -2.39 3.79 -24.55
N ALA A 210 -1.96 3.44 -23.35
CA ALA A 210 -1.53 2.07 -23.05
C ALA A 210 -2.73 1.11 -23.11
N GLN A 211 -2.56 -0.01 -23.80
CA GLN A 211 -3.56 -1.07 -23.80
C GLN A 211 -3.69 -1.64 -22.38
N ALA A 212 -4.87 -1.50 -21.80
CA ALA A 212 -5.17 -2.05 -20.48
C ALA A 212 -4.87 -3.56 -20.46
N GLN A 213 -4.06 -3.97 -19.49
CA GLN A 213 -3.71 -5.39 -19.29
C GLN A 213 -4.63 -5.98 -18.21
N PRO A 214 -5.08 -7.24 -18.35
CA PRO A 214 -5.81 -7.89 -17.28
C PRO A 214 -4.90 -8.03 -16.04
N PRO A 215 -5.46 -7.96 -14.83
CA PRO A 215 -4.70 -8.26 -13.62
C PRO A 215 -4.33 -9.76 -13.61
N MET A 216 -3.21 -10.10 -12.97
CA MET A 216 -2.65 -11.44 -12.94
C MET A 216 -2.06 -11.76 -11.56
N GLY A 217 -1.99 -13.06 -11.20
CA GLY A 217 -1.22 -13.51 -10.04
C GLY A 217 -1.72 -12.96 -8.69
N LEU A 218 -3.04 -12.77 -8.52
CA LEU A 218 -3.62 -12.35 -7.25
C LEU A 218 -3.41 -13.45 -6.19
N ALA A 219 -2.85 -13.08 -5.05
CA ALA A 219 -2.63 -13.96 -3.91
C ALA A 219 -2.71 -13.18 -2.60
N TYR A 220 -3.16 -13.81 -1.52
CA TYR A 220 -3.09 -13.24 -0.17
C TYR A 220 -1.84 -13.71 0.54
N LYS A 221 -1.33 -12.86 1.45
CA LYS A 221 -0.18 -13.20 2.31
C LYS A 221 -0.43 -14.47 3.12
N ASP A 222 -1.67 -14.63 3.59
CA ASP A 222 -2.13 -15.83 4.27
C ASP A 222 -3.32 -16.44 3.50
N PRO A 223 -3.12 -17.53 2.74
CA PRO A 223 -4.18 -18.14 1.95
C PRO A 223 -5.10 -19.05 2.77
N ALA A 224 -4.75 -19.39 4.01
CA ALA A 224 -5.55 -20.28 4.86
C ALA A 224 -5.50 -19.85 6.35
N PRO A 225 -5.98 -18.64 6.69
CA PRO A 225 -5.86 -18.13 8.04
C PRO A 225 -6.83 -18.81 9.01
N ASP A 226 -6.34 -19.08 10.21
CA ASP A 226 -7.15 -19.46 11.37
C ASP A 226 -7.31 -18.24 12.28
N TYR A 227 -8.52 -17.70 12.36
CA TYR A 227 -8.87 -16.57 13.22
C TYR A 227 -9.62 -17.02 14.47
N ALA A 228 -9.56 -16.22 15.54
CA ALA A 228 -10.32 -16.44 16.76
C ALA A 228 -11.48 -15.44 16.88
N ILE A 229 -12.63 -15.90 17.38
CA ILE A 229 -13.79 -15.03 17.68
C ILE A 229 -13.36 -13.91 18.64
N GLY A 230 -13.76 -12.68 18.36
CA GLY A 230 -13.55 -11.54 19.27
C GLY A 230 -12.17 -10.88 19.17
N LEU A 231 -11.23 -11.46 18.42
CA LEU A 231 -9.91 -10.87 18.19
C LEU A 231 -9.84 -10.13 16.86
N ALA A 232 -9.44 -8.85 16.89
CA ALA A 232 -9.20 -8.08 15.68
C ALA A 232 -8.05 -8.70 14.87
N ILE A 233 -8.31 -9.01 13.59
CA ILE A 233 -7.29 -9.61 12.72
C ILE A 233 -6.28 -8.56 12.28
N VAL A 234 -5.03 -8.98 12.10
CA VAL A 234 -4.10 -8.20 11.28
C VAL A 234 -4.63 -8.24 9.83
N PRO A 235 -4.81 -7.08 9.16
CA PRO A 235 -5.37 -7.07 7.81
C PRO A 235 -4.59 -7.99 6.87
N ASN A 236 -5.29 -8.95 6.26
CA ASN A 236 -4.73 -9.84 5.26
C ASN A 236 -4.78 -9.13 3.91
N VAL A 237 -3.61 -8.73 3.41
CA VAL A 237 -3.48 -7.84 2.26
C VAL A 237 -3.07 -8.66 1.03
N PRO A 238 -3.70 -8.44 -0.14
CA PRO A 238 -3.34 -9.16 -1.35
C PRO A 238 -2.11 -8.56 -2.03
N VAL A 239 -1.46 -9.38 -2.84
CA VAL A 239 -0.44 -9.01 -3.83
C VAL A 239 -0.90 -9.49 -5.20
N TYR A 240 -0.55 -8.74 -6.25
CA TYR A 240 -0.90 -9.06 -7.63
C TYR A 240 0.11 -8.44 -8.60
N SER A 241 -0.01 -8.82 -9.87
CA SER A 241 0.82 -8.39 -11.00
C SER A 241 -0.05 -8.10 -12.22
N GLY A 242 0.53 -7.70 -13.35
CA GLY A 242 -0.22 -7.35 -14.55
C GLY A 242 -0.83 -5.95 -14.48
N GLY A 243 -2.04 -5.77 -14.98
CA GLY A 243 -2.74 -4.48 -14.88
C GLY A 243 -3.19 -4.14 -13.47
N GLU A 244 -3.30 -2.84 -13.19
CA GLU A 244 -3.85 -2.34 -11.93
C GLU A 244 -5.27 -2.85 -11.70
N ILE A 245 -5.57 -3.30 -10.49
CA ILE A 245 -6.93 -3.71 -10.10
C ILE A 245 -7.69 -2.48 -9.61
N THR A 246 -8.82 -2.18 -10.23
CA THR A 246 -9.67 -1.03 -9.87
C THR A 246 -10.82 -1.41 -8.93
N GLN A 247 -11.12 -2.71 -8.79
CA GLN A 247 -12.20 -3.19 -7.94
C GLN A 247 -11.92 -4.60 -7.40
N PHE A 248 -12.23 -4.82 -6.13
CA PHE A 248 -12.21 -6.13 -5.46
C PHE A 248 -13.61 -6.56 -5.01
N SER A 249 -13.87 -7.86 -5.07
CA SER A 249 -15.08 -8.51 -4.54
C SER A 249 -14.75 -9.87 -3.93
N VAL A 250 -15.61 -10.36 -3.03
CA VAL A 250 -15.47 -11.68 -2.39
C VAL A 250 -16.80 -12.43 -2.40
N SER A 251 -16.74 -13.75 -2.65
CA SER A 251 -17.89 -14.65 -2.59
C SER A 251 -17.51 -16.01 -2.00
N PRO A 252 -18.31 -16.59 -1.07
CA PRO A 252 -19.51 -16.01 -0.45
C PRO A 252 -19.18 -14.77 0.42
N ALA A 253 -20.19 -14.12 1.00
CA ALA A 253 -19.96 -13.01 1.91
C ALA A 253 -19.13 -13.47 3.12
N LEU A 254 -18.15 -12.65 3.54
CA LEU A 254 -17.30 -12.94 4.69
C LEU A 254 -18.14 -13.11 5.98
N PRO A 255 -17.67 -13.91 6.96
CA PRO A 255 -18.39 -14.10 8.22
C PRO A 255 -18.56 -12.77 8.96
N ALA A 256 -19.58 -12.71 9.82
CA ALA A 256 -19.89 -11.52 10.61
C ALA A 256 -18.63 -11.00 11.35
N GLY A 257 -18.39 -9.70 11.23
CA GLY A 257 -17.24 -9.04 11.81
C GLY A 257 -16.00 -8.94 10.92
N LEU A 258 -15.95 -9.66 9.78
CA LEU A 258 -14.93 -9.47 8.74
C LEU A 258 -15.49 -8.70 7.53
N SER A 259 -14.62 -7.96 6.85
CA SER A 259 -14.96 -7.17 5.67
C SER A 259 -13.81 -7.14 4.67
N LEU A 260 -14.15 -6.99 3.39
CA LEU A 260 -13.22 -6.75 2.29
C LEU A 260 -13.24 -5.26 1.93
N ASN A 261 -12.09 -4.61 1.90
CA ASN A 261 -11.96 -3.29 1.30
C ASN A 261 -11.97 -3.44 -0.24
N THR A 262 -12.97 -2.86 -0.90
CA THR A 262 -13.22 -3.03 -2.34
C THR A 262 -12.23 -2.28 -3.24
N GLN A 263 -11.39 -1.40 -2.68
CA GLN A 263 -10.40 -0.61 -3.42
C GLN A 263 -9.01 -1.24 -3.37
N ASN A 264 -8.58 -1.73 -2.21
CA ASN A 264 -7.24 -2.30 -2.04
C ASN A 264 -7.22 -3.81 -1.76
N GLY A 265 -8.40 -4.43 -1.64
CA GLY A 265 -8.56 -5.87 -1.45
C GLY A 265 -8.18 -6.38 -0.05
N ALA A 266 -7.88 -5.53 0.93
CA ALA A 266 -7.54 -6.01 2.26
C ALA A 266 -8.77 -6.64 2.97
N ILE A 267 -8.58 -7.83 3.56
CA ILE A 267 -9.56 -8.44 4.48
C ILE A 267 -9.21 -8.01 5.90
N SER A 268 -10.16 -7.41 6.62
CA SER A 268 -9.95 -6.87 7.97
C SER A 268 -11.22 -6.96 8.83
N GLY A 269 -11.06 -6.85 10.15
CA GLY A 269 -12.18 -6.83 11.10
C GLY A 269 -11.94 -7.66 12.36
N THR A 270 -13.00 -7.96 13.09
CA THR A 270 -13.02 -8.79 14.30
C THR A 270 -14.15 -9.80 14.15
N PRO A 271 -13.88 -11.08 13.85
CA PRO A 271 -14.94 -12.04 13.59
C PRO A 271 -15.75 -12.30 14.85
N THR A 272 -17.07 -12.39 14.73
CA THR A 272 -17.99 -12.47 15.88
C THR A 272 -18.67 -13.83 16.02
N ALA A 273 -18.38 -14.78 15.13
CA ALA A 273 -18.99 -16.10 15.12
C ALA A 273 -18.02 -17.16 14.57
N ALA A 274 -18.13 -18.38 15.08
CA ALA A 274 -17.35 -19.50 14.58
C ALA A 274 -17.68 -19.79 13.12
N LEU A 275 -16.67 -20.19 12.36
CA LEU A 275 -16.75 -20.58 10.97
C LEU A 275 -15.84 -21.79 10.78
N ALA A 276 -16.44 -22.95 10.45
CA ALA A 276 -15.65 -24.08 9.97
C ALA A 276 -14.91 -23.66 8.69
N GLN A 277 -13.72 -24.23 8.43
CA GLN A 277 -12.87 -23.85 7.31
C GLN A 277 -13.70 -23.71 6.02
N THR A 278 -13.81 -22.48 5.52
CA THR A 278 -14.65 -22.12 4.38
C THR A 278 -13.81 -21.39 3.36
N THR A 279 -13.88 -21.83 2.11
CA THR A 279 -13.14 -21.20 1.01
C THR A 279 -13.93 -20.03 0.42
N PHE A 280 -13.29 -18.87 0.40
CA PHE A 280 -13.77 -17.64 -0.22
C PHE A 280 -13.00 -17.40 -1.51
N ILE A 281 -13.71 -16.98 -2.56
CA ILE A 281 -13.11 -16.55 -3.81
C ILE A 281 -13.06 -15.03 -3.80
N VAL A 282 -11.84 -14.48 -3.79
CA VAL A 282 -11.61 -13.06 -3.97
C VAL A 282 -11.28 -12.82 -5.43
N THR A 283 -12.00 -11.89 -6.06
CA THR A 283 -11.79 -11.48 -7.44
C THR A 283 -11.35 -10.02 -7.48
N GLY A 284 -10.28 -9.74 -8.22
CA GLY A 284 -9.86 -8.39 -8.59
C GLY A 284 -10.06 -8.16 -10.08
N SER A 285 -10.63 -7.01 -10.45
CA SER A 285 -10.95 -6.68 -11.84
C SER A 285 -10.51 -5.28 -12.26
N ASN A 286 -10.32 -5.13 -13.57
CA ASN A 286 -10.23 -3.86 -14.27
C ASN A 286 -10.96 -3.96 -15.61
N VAL A 287 -10.84 -2.93 -16.45
CA VAL A 287 -11.53 -2.88 -17.77
C VAL A 287 -11.06 -3.95 -18.76
N ALA A 288 -9.85 -4.52 -18.58
CA ALA A 288 -9.28 -5.53 -19.46
C ALA A 288 -9.58 -6.97 -19.02
N GLY A 289 -9.98 -7.19 -17.76
CA GLY A 289 -10.32 -8.51 -17.28
C GLY A 289 -10.34 -8.64 -15.76
N ASN A 290 -10.29 -9.87 -15.28
CA ASN A 290 -10.28 -10.19 -13.86
C ASN A 290 -9.33 -11.35 -13.55
N VAL A 291 -8.92 -11.43 -12.29
CA VAL A 291 -8.18 -12.54 -11.71
C VAL A 291 -8.83 -12.90 -10.37
N ALA A 292 -8.86 -14.19 -10.06
CA ALA A 292 -9.42 -14.68 -8.81
C ALA A 292 -8.42 -15.55 -8.05
N THR A 293 -8.54 -15.54 -6.73
CA THR A 293 -7.77 -16.38 -5.82
C THR A 293 -8.66 -16.91 -4.71
N GLN A 294 -8.21 -17.97 -4.05
CA GLN A 294 -8.93 -18.60 -2.94
C GLN A 294 -8.28 -18.25 -1.62
N VAL A 295 -9.10 -17.97 -0.61
CA VAL A 295 -8.69 -17.82 0.79
C VAL A 295 -9.58 -18.73 1.64
N ALA A 296 -8.99 -19.71 2.32
CA ALA A 296 -9.69 -20.67 3.16
C ALA A 296 -9.67 -20.20 4.62
N ILE A 297 -10.75 -19.55 5.07
CA ILE A 297 -10.80 -18.96 6.41
C ILE A 297 -11.43 -19.95 7.39
N THR A 298 -10.77 -20.19 8.51
CA THR A 298 -11.37 -20.80 9.70
C THR A 298 -11.57 -19.70 10.75
N VAL A 299 -12.71 -19.70 11.44
CA VAL A 299 -12.88 -18.93 12.68
C VAL A 299 -13.21 -19.91 13.79
N THR A 300 -12.28 -20.10 14.72
CA THR A 300 -12.50 -20.96 15.89
C THR A 300 -13.09 -20.14 17.02
N ALA A 301 -14.10 -20.72 17.69
CA ALA A 301 -14.44 -20.26 19.03
C ALA A 301 -13.23 -20.54 19.92
N GLU A 302 -12.84 -19.54 20.72
CA GLU A 302 -11.80 -19.73 21.71
C GLU A 302 -12.22 -20.88 22.64
N SER A 303 -11.39 -21.91 22.77
CA SER A 303 -11.62 -22.94 23.77
C SER A 303 -11.39 -22.31 25.13
N ALA A 304 -12.43 -22.23 25.96
CA ALA A 304 -12.25 -21.86 27.36
C ALA A 304 -11.21 -22.80 27.99
N GLY A 305 -10.17 -22.24 28.60
CA GLY A 305 -9.05 -22.98 29.17
C GLY A 305 -7.79 -23.04 28.33
N GLU A 306 -7.67 -22.28 27.24
CA GLU A 306 -6.46 -22.21 26.41
C GLU A 306 -5.67 -20.90 26.57
N TRP A 307 -4.36 -20.99 26.33
CA TRP A 307 -3.46 -19.83 26.28
C TRP A 307 -3.19 -19.43 24.85
N LEU A 308 -3.35 -18.14 24.56
CA LEU A 308 -2.94 -17.53 23.31
C LEU A 308 -1.79 -16.53 23.54
N PRO A 309 -0.81 -16.45 22.62
CA PRO A 309 0.23 -15.42 22.71
C PRO A 309 -0.37 -14.02 22.66
N ALA A 310 0.04 -13.15 23.59
CA ALA A 310 -0.19 -11.71 23.48
C ALA A 310 1.07 -11.04 22.92
N ASN A 311 0.92 -9.81 22.41
CA ASN A 311 2.11 -9.04 22.06
C ASN A 311 3.01 -8.88 23.28
N ALA A 312 4.33 -8.88 23.07
CA ALA A 312 5.29 -8.76 24.16
C ALA A 312 5.38 -7.30 24.65
N MET A 313 5.62 -7.13 25.95
CA MET A 313 6.07 -5.84 26.51
C MET A 313 7.38 -5.40 25.85
N LYS A 314 7.63 -4.10 25.84
CA LYS A 314 8.92 -3.57 25.38
C LYS A 314 10.03 -3.83 26.39
N THR A 315 9.70 -3.75 27.68
CA THR A 315 10.66 -3.96 28.77
C THR A 315 10.39 -5.28 29.47
N ARG A 316 11.40 -6.16 29.47
CA ARG A 316 11.38 -7.38 30.29
C ARG A 316 11.38 -7.03 31.77
N ARG A 317 10.56 -7.70 32.59
CA ARG A 317 10.44 -7.40 34.02
C ARG A 317 9.83 -8.55 34.84
N TYR A 318 10.23 -8.65 36.10
CA TYR A 318 9.63 -9.49 37.15
C TYR A 318 9.44 -8.65 38.42
N ARG A 319 8.67 -9.13 39.42
CA ARG A 319 8.36 -8.40 40.67
C ARG A 319 7.80 -6.98 40.43
N HIS A 320 7.04 -6.86 39.35
CA HIS A 320 6.30 -5.67 38.96
C HIS A 320 4.85 -5.81 39.40
N THR A 321 4.07 -4.76 39.26
CA THR A 321 2.62 -4.80 39.47
C THR A 321 1.88 -4.63 38.15
N ALA A 322 0.70 -5.22 38.06
CA ALA A 322 -0.24 -5.06 36.95
C ALA A 322 -1.62 -4.66 37.51
N THR A 323 -2.16 -3.55 37.06
CA THR A 323 -3.42 -2.99 37.55
C THR A 323 -4.37 -2.76 36.39
N LEU A 324 -5.53 -3.44 36.40
CA LEU A 324 -6.62 -3.14 35.47
C LEU A 324 -7.15 -1.73 35.79
N LEU A 325 -7.14 -0.84 34.80
CA LEU A 325 -7.62 0.53 34.90
C LEU A 325 -9.11 0.60 34.57
N SER A 326 -9.76 1.69 34.99
CA SER A 326 -11.19 1.93 34.74
C SER A 326 -11.56 2.05 33.26
N ASP A 327 -10.58 2.28 32.38
CA ASP A 327 -10.76 2.34 30.92
C ASP A 327 -10.51 0.99 30.22
N GLY A 328 -10.27 -0.08 30.99
CA GLY A 328 -10.05 -1.44 30.47
C GLY A 328 -8.60 -1.75 30.10
N ARG A 329 -7.69 -0.77 30.11
CA ARG A 329 -6.26 -1.02 29.91
C ARG A 329 -5.62 -1.61 31.17
N VAL A 330 -4.47 -2.26 31.02
CA VAL A 330 -3.67 -2.74 32.16
C VAL A 330 -2.39 -1.91 32.29
N LEU A 331 -2.21 -1.27 33.44
CA LEU A 331 -0.95 -0.62 33.80
C LEU A 331 0.02 -1.65 34.35
N VAL A 332 1.16 -1.80 33.70
CA VAL A 332 2.31 -2.56 34.21
C VAL A 332 3.38 -1.58 34.67
N ALA A 333 3.65 -1.55 35.98
CA ALA A 333 4.53 -0.57 36.60
C ALA A 333 5.80 -1.20 37.21
N ALA A 334 6.95 -0.58 36.92
CA ALA A 334 8.23 -0.85 37.56
C ALA A 334 8.64 -2.34 37.55
N GLY A 335 9.22 -2.86 38.63
CA GLY A 335 9.79 -4.22 38.72
C GLY A 335 11.29 -4.26 38.45
N SER A 336 11.84 -5.41 38.04
CA SER A 336 13.27 -5.57 37.80
C SER A 336 13.58 -6.33 36.52
N ASN A 337 14.66 -5.96 35.85
CA ASN A 337 15.24 -6.71 34.73
C ASN A 337 16.63 -7.28 35.03
N GLY A 338 16.94 -7.43 36.32
CA GLY A 338 18.29 -7.54 36.85
C GLY A 338 18.76 -6.24 37.52
N LYS A 339 18.03 -5.14 37.33
CA LYS A 339 18.05 -3.92 38.14
C LYS A 339 16.62 -3.41 38.28
N PRO A 340 16.27 -2.73 39.38
CA PRO A 340 14.98 -2.07 39.52
C PRO A 340 14.70 -1.08 38.38
N LEU A 341 13.43 -0.95 38.03
CA LEU A 341 12.94 -0.15 36.91
C LEU A 341 12.02 0.96 37.40
N SER A 342 12.12 2.13 36.77
CA SER A 342 11.12 3.21 36.89
C SER A 342 10.14 3.25 35.72
N LEU A 343 10.30 2.35 34.75
CA LEU A 343 9.50 2.32 33.52
C LEU A 343 8.11 1.74 33.76
N ALA A 344 7.10 2.28 33.08
CA ALA A 344 5.75 1.72 33.04
C ALA A 344 5.23 1.60 31.60
N GLU A 345 4.35 0.63 31.38
CA GLU A 345 3.74 0.33 30.09
C GLU A 345 2.24 0.07 30.26
N LEU A 346 1.45 0.41 29.26
CA LEU A 346 0.02 0.14 29.20
C LEU A 346 -0.26 -0.92 28.16
N TYR A 347 -0.98 -1.97 28.56
CA TYR A 347 -1.57 -2.93 27.65
C TYR A 347 -3.01 -2.54 27.32
N ASP A 348 -3.33 -2.51 26.03
CA ASP A 348 -4.69 -2.37 25.52
C ASP A 348 -5.20 -3.74 25.03
N PRO A 349 -6.14 -4.39 25.77
CA PRO A 349 -6.72 -5.67 25.39
C PRO A 349 -7.49 -5.66 24.07
N ALA A 350 -8.07 -4.52 23.66
CA ALA A 350 -8.89 -4.42 22.46
C ALA A 350 -8.04 -4.43 21.19
N SER A 351 -6.85 -3.82 21.25
CA SER A 351 -5.91 -3.79 20.13
C SER A 351 -4.75 -4.78 20.27
N ASN A 352 -4.66 -5.49 21.41
CA ASN A 352 -3.53 -6.34 21.80
C ASN A 352 -2.19 -5.60 21.68
N LYS A 353 -2.10 -4.34 22.15
CA LYS A 353 -0.89 -3.52 21.99
C LYS A 353 -0.36 -3.02 23.32
N TRP A 354 0.97 -2.93 23.39
CA TRP A 354 1.68 -2.25 24.46
C TRP A 354 2.08 -0.85 24.03
N SER A 355 1.96 0.11 24.94
CA SER A 355 2.44 1.47 24.76
C SER A 355 3.21 1.94 26.01
N PRO A 356 4.36 2.61 25.86
CA PRO A 356 5.02 3.22 27.01
C PRO A 356 4.17 4.36 27.56
N THR A 357 4.21 4.56 28.87
CA THR A 357 3.61 5.73 29.54
C THR A 357 4.69 6.50 30.33
N GLY A 358 4.29 7.47 31.16
CA GLY A 358 5.21 8.17 32.05
C GLY A 358 6.00 7.21 32.96
N ASN A 359 7.14 7.68 33.45
CA ASN A 359 8.00 6.93 34.36
C ASN A 359 7.80 7.38 35.80
N LEU A 360 7.98 6.43 36.73
CA LEU A 360 8.15 6.71 38.14
C LEU A 360 9.42 7.54 38.37
N THR A 361 9.46 8.25 39.48
CA THR A 361 10.63 9.02 39.91
C THR A 361 11.74 8.08 40.38
N ASP A 362 11.39 7.13 41.25
CA ASP A 362 12.30 6.10 41.73
C ASP A 362 12.05 4.76 41.04
N ALA A 363 13.15 4.10 40.68
CA ALA A 363 13.11 2.73 40.19
C ALA A 363 12.85 1.76 41.34
N ARG A 364 11.86 0.87 41.23
CA ARG A 364 11.43 0.01 42.35
C ARG A 364 10.99 -1.38 41.89
N GLN A 365 11.15 -2.38 42.75
CA GLN A 365 10.55 -3.71 42.61
C GLN A 365 9.89 -4.14 43.92
N SER A 366 9.05 -5.18 43.91
CA SER A 366 8.37 -5.68 45.13
C SER A 366 7.55 -4.61 45.87
N HIS A 367 7.03 -3.65 45.10
CA HIS A 367 6.12 -2.59 45.56
C HIS A 367 4.67 -3.06 45.42
N THR A 368 3.73 -2.29 45.95
CA THR A 368 2.29 -2.50 45.73
C THR A 368 1.71 -1.46 44.80
N ALA A 369 0.66 -1.82 44.07
CA ALA A 369 -0.11 -0.90 43.23
C ALA A 369 -1.61 -1.06 43.53
N THR A 370 -2.31 0.04 43.80
CA THR A 370 -3.73 0.03 44.17
C THR A 370 -4.49 1.05 43.33
N LEU A 371 -5.47 0.59 42.55
CA LEU A 371 -6.41 1.48 41.87
C LEU A 371 -7.29 2.17 42.91
N LEU A 372 -7.27 3.50 42.92
CA LEU A 372 -8.06 4.32 43.83
C LEU A 372 -9.45 4.62 43.24
N PRO A 373 -10.46 4.97 44.07
CA PRO A 373 -11.81 5.33 43.58
C PRO A 373 -11.83 6.48 42.56
N GLY A 374 -10.85 7.37 42.59
CA GLY A 374 -10.68 8.46 41.63
C GLY A 374 -10.02 8.06 40.30
N GLY A 375 -9.73 6.78 40.08
CA GLY A 375 -9.12 6.26 38.85
C GLY A 375 -7.59 6.35 38.78
N LYS A 376 -6.93 7.05 39.73
CA LYS A 376 -5.47 7.05 39.85
C LYS A 376 -4.98 5.74 40.47
N VAL A 377 -3.74 5.35 40.18
CA VAL A 377 -3.09 4.18 40.80
C VAL A 377 -2.04 4.66 41.80
N LEU A 378 -2.20 4.28 43.06
CA LEU A 378 -1.18 4.46 44.10
C LEU A 378 -0.12 3.38 43.95
N VAL A 379 1.15 3.76 43.81
CA VAL A 379 2.28 2.86 43.93
C VAL A 379 3.07 3.22 45.19
N ALA A 380 3.27 2.25 46.09
CA ALA A 380 3.90 2.48 47.39
C ALA A 380 5.04 1.49 47.67
N GLY A 381 6.13 2.01 48.24
CA GLY A 381 7.27 1.24 48.72
C GLY A 381 8.02 0.46 47.63
N GLY A 382 8.50 -0.72 47.97
CA GLY A 382 9.39 -1.51 47.12
C GLY A 382 10.86 -1.24 47.41
N SER A 383 11.75 -1.85 46.63
CA SER A 383 13.21 -1.78 46.84
C SER A 383 13.96 -1.27 45.61
N ILE A 384 15.02 -0.50 45.86
CA ILE A 384 15.97 0.01 44.83
C ILE A 384 17.17 -0.90 44.58
N SER A 385 17.24 -2.08 45.21
CA SER A 385 18.29 -3.06 44.94
C SER A 385 17.74 -4.48 44.84
N ASN A 386 18.58 -5.40 44.36
CA ASN A 386 18.25 -6.83 44.29
C ASN A 386 18.55 -7.58 45.61
N GLY A 387 18.99 -6.89 46.67
CA GLY A 387 19.32 -7.47 47.96
C GLY A 387 18.52 -6.83 49.11
N LYS A 388 18.65 -7.40 50.31
CA LYS A 388 17.98 -6.91 51.52
C LYS A 388 18.48 -5.50 51.92
N GLY A 389 17.56 -4.66 52.41
CA GLY A 389 17.90 -3.44 53.17
C GLY A 389 17.95 -2.12 52.39
N THR A 390 17.30 -2.02 51.22
CA THR A 390 17.17 -0.77 50.44
C THR A 390 15.72 -0.46 50.05
N SER A 391 14.80 -0.68 50.99
CA SER A 391 13.38 -0.45 50.80
C SER A 391 13.09 1.06 50.73
N LEU A 392 11.98 1.45 50.12
CA LEU A 392 11.55 2.83 49.93
C LEU A 392 10.35 3.18 50.83
N PRO A 393 10.29 4.40 51.40
CA PRO A 393 9.08 4.93 52.03
C PRO A 393 8.19 5.70 51.03
N SER A 394 8.76 6.11 49.91
CA SER A 394 8.13 6.93 48.87
C SER A 394 6.86 6.28 48.30
N ALA A 395 5.90 7.11 47.90
CA ALA A 395 4.76 6.68 47.11
C ALA A 395 4.47 7.68 45.97
N GLU A 396 3.89 7.17 44.88
CA GLU A 396 3.59 7.94 43.69
C GLU A 396 2.19 7.61 43.17
N LEU A 397 1.51 8.59 42.57
CA LEU A 397 0.22 8.44 41.94
C LEU A 397 0.36 8.47 40.42
N TYR A 398 -0.11 7.43 39.75
CA TYR A 398 -0.27 7.42 38.30
C TYR A 398 -1.65 7.93 37.90
N ASP A 399 -1.67 8.91 37.01
CA ASP A 399 -2.87 9.43 36.36
C ASP A 399 -3.00 8.81 34.96
N PRO A 400 -3.94 7.86 34.74
CA PRO A 400 -4.08 7.17 33.47
C PRO A 400 -4.62 8.05 32.33
N ALA A 401 -5.31 9.15 32.65
CA ALA A 401 -5.80 10.09 31.65
C ALA A 401 -4.67 10.98 31.11
N ALA A 402 -3.75 11.38 32.00
CA ALA A 402 -2.59 12.20 31.63
C ALA A 402 -1.35 11.38 31.22
N GLY A 403 -1.29 10.10 31.59
CA GLY A 403 -0.09 9.27 31.44
C GLY A 403 1.09 9.76 32.29
N LYS A 404 0.82 10.35 33.46
CA LYS A 404 1.82 11.02 34.31
C LYS A 404 1.86 10.47 35.72
N TRP A 405 3.05 10.49 36.31
CA TRP A 405 3.27 10.20 37.72
C TRP A 405 3.41 11.49 38.52
N THR A 406 2.99 11.46 39.78
CA THR A 406 3.14 12.57 40.71
C THR A 406 3.44 12.00 42.09
N GLU A 407 4.48 12.51 42.75
CA GLU A 407 4.79 12.15 44.13
C GLU A 407 3.62 12.52 45.06
N THR A 408 3.37 11.68 46.07
CA THR A 408 2.43 11.94 47.16
C THR A 408 3.18 11.85 48.49
N GLY A 409 2.48 11.90 49.63
CA GLY A 409 3.11 11.70 50.93
C GLY A 409 3.86 10.36 51.01
N GLU A 410 4.76 10.26 51.98
CA GLU A 410 5.59 9.06 52.20
C GLU A 410 5.18 8.32 53.47
N MET A 411 5.41 7.01 53.47
CA MET A 411 5.27 6.17 54.66
C MET A 411 6.32 6.55 55.71
N SER A 412 5.98 6.40 56.99
CA SER A 412 6.92 6.61 58.10
C SER A 412 8.06 5.58 58.12
N GLN A 413 7.81 4.39 57.55
CA GLN A 413 8.80 3.32 57.42
C GLN A 413 8.89 2.85 55.98
N ALA A 414 10.13 2.73 55.51
CA ALA A 414 10.43 2.13 54.22
C ALA A 414 10.12 0.64 54.24
N ARG A 415 9.51 0.12 53.17
CA ARG A 415 9.09 -1.29 53.10
C ARG A 415 8.99 -1.84 51.68
N ASP A 416 9.31 -3.11 51.51
CA ASP A 416 9.01 -3.93 50.33
C ASP A 416 8.37 -5.26 50.74
N LEU A 417 7.81 -6.03 49.81
CA LEU A 417 7.08 -7.29 50.11
C LEU A 417 5.93 -7.12 51.13
N HIS A 418 5.41 -5.90 51.25
CA HIS A 418 4.23 -5.56 52.04
C HIS A 418 2.95 -5.75 51.21
N THR A 419 1.81 -5.67 51.87
CA THR A 419 0.50 -5.68 51.19
C THR A 419 -0.14 -4.30 51.22
N ALA A 420 -0.97 -4.00 50.22
CA ALA A 420 -1.80 -2.81 50.16
C ALA A 420 -3.23 -3.20 49.82
N THR A 421 -4.20 -2.79 50.64
CA THR A 421 -5.61 -3.14 50.49
C THR A 421 -6.45 -1.87 50.45
N LEU A 422 -7.18 -1.65 49.35
CA LEU A 422 -8.19 -0.59 49.28
C LEU A 422 -9.34 -0.92 50.23
N LEU A 423 -9.64 -0.02 51.16
CA LEU A 423 -10.71 -0.16 52.13
C LEU A 423 -12.05 0.41 51.59
N PRO A 424 -13.20 0.00 52.16
CA PRO A 424 -14.51 0.51 51.73
C PRO A 424 -14.68 2.03 51.84
N ASP A 425 -13.91 2.69 52.69
CA ASP A 425 -13.92 4.15 52.86
C ASP A 425 -13.00 4.89 51.86
N GLY A 426 -12.34 4.16 50.97
CA GLY A 426 -11.45 4.71 49.95
C GLY A 426 -9.99 4.87 50.37
N ARG A 427 -9.65 4.66 51.64
CA ARG A 427 -8.25 4.68 52.11
C ARG A 427 -7.54 3.38 51.74
N VAL A 428 -6.21 3.40 51.70
CA VAL A 428 -5.39 2.20 51.44
C VAL A 428 -4.68 1.77 52.72
N LEU A 429 -4.94 0.56 53.18
CA LEU A 429 -4.22 -0.07 54.29
C LEU A 429 -2.93 -0.70 53.77
N VAL A 430 -1.79 -0.25 54.28
CA VAL A 430 -0.48 -0.82 53.99
C VAL A 430 0.06 -1.51 55.23
N ALA A 431 0.33 -2.81 55.13
CA ALA A 431 0.67 -3.66 56.29
C ALA A 431 1.94 -4.48 56.06
N GLY A 432 2.76 -4.56 57.11
CA GLY A 432 3.95 -5.42 57.17
C GLY A 432 5.00 -5.08 56.11
N GLY A 433 5.66 -6.11 55.57
CA GLY A 433 6.78 -5.99 54.65
C GLY A 433 8.12 -6.05 55.35
N GLU A 434 9.20 -6.01 54.56
CA GLU A 434 10.58 -6.03 55.04
C GLU A 434 11.15 -4.60 55.01
N ALA A 435 11.93 -4.27 56.04
CA ALA A 435 12.76 -3.06 56.09
C ALA A 435 14.17 -3.45 56.58
N PRO A 436 15.16 -2.54 56.59
CA PRO A 436 16.44 -2.81 57.25
C PRO A 436 16.23 -3.26 58.71
N GLY A 437 16.55 -4.51 59.01
CA GLY A 437 16.28 -5.14 60.32
C GLY A 437 15.29 -6.31 60.29
N GLY A 438 14.62 -6.56 59.15
CA GLY A 438 13.75 -7.71 58.91
C GLY A 438 12.28 -7.35 58.72
N ALA A 439 11.41 -8.34 58.87
CA ALA A 439 9.97 -8.21 58.78
C ALA A 439 9.42 -7.15 59.76
N GLN A 440 8.38 -6.43 59.33
CA GLN A 440 7.75 -5.33 60.05
C GLN A 440 6.35 -5.69 60.54
N SER A 441 5.95 -5.13 61.69
CA SER A 441 4.57 -5.19 62.20
C SER A 441 3.82 -3.86 62.04
N SER A 442 4.50 -2.82 61.55
CA SER A 442 3.92 -1.49 61.36
C SER A 442 2.89 -1.49 60.23
N VAL A 443 1.84 -0.69 60.42
CA VAL A 443 0.72 -0.56 59.49
C VAL A 443 0.36 0.91 59.36
N GLU A 444 0.11 1.35 58.14
CA GLU A 444 -0.21 2.73 57.82
C GLU A 444 -1.42 2.80 56.89
N LEU A 445 -2.19 3.89 57.01
CA LEU A 445 -3.33 4.20 56.16
C LEU A 445 -2.96 5.38 55.27
N TYR A 446 -3.10 5.21 53.96
CA TYR A 446 -3.01 6.29 53.00
C TYR A 446 -4.40 6.89 52.72
N ASP A 447 -4.51 8.20 52.89
CA ASP A 447 -5.69 8.99 52.51
C ASP A 447 -5.49 9.61 51.11
N PRO A 448 -6.20 9.13 50.08
CA PRO A 448 -6.03 9.64 48.72
C PRO A 448 -6.55 11.07 48.52
N VAL A 449 -7.30 11.64 49.46
CA VAL A 449 -7.85 13.00 49.35
C VAL A 449 -6.76 14.06 49.52
N ASN A 450 -5.85 13.85 50.46
CA ASN A 450 -4.80 14.80 50.83
C ASN A 450 -3.38 14.22 50.69
N GLY A 451 -3.25 12.94 50.35
CA GLY A 451 -1.97 12.25 50.22
C GLY A 451 -1.28 11.97 51.57
N ALA A 452 -2.01 12.01 52.69
CA ALA A 452 -1.44 11.81 54.01
C ALA A 452 -1.34 10.32 54.37
N TRP A 453 -0.29 9.98 55.12
CA TRP A 453 -0.11 8.68 55.75
C TRP A 453 -0.34 8.79 57.25
N LEU A 454 -1.11 7.84 57.80
CA LEU A 454 -1.40 7.75 59.23
C LEU A 454 -1.07 6.35 59.74
N GLN A 455 -0.19 6.27 60.73
CA GLN A 455 0.05 5.03 61.45
C GLN A 455 -1.20 4.57 62.20
N THR A 456 -1.54 3.29 62.09
CA THR A 456 -2.67 2.65 62.80
C THR A 456 -2.16 1.57 63.75
N GLY A 457 -3.04 0.67 64.21
CA GLY A 457 -2.65 -0.49 65.03
C GLY A 457 -1.59 -1.36 64.35
N PHE A 458 -0.85 -2.13 65.14
CA PHE A 458 0.22 -3.02 64.65
C PHE A 458 -0.27 -4.45 64.50
N LEU A 459 0.32 -5.19 63.56
CA LEU A 459 0.25 -6.64 63.53
C LEU A 459 0.83 -7.22 64.83
N ASN A 460 0.24 -8.29 65.34
CA ASN A 460 0.75 -9.01 66.51
C ASN A 460 2.06 -9.73 66.19
N GLU A 461 2.19 -10.21 64.95
CA GLU A 461 3.41 -10.82 64.44
C GLU A 461 3.91 -10.06 63.21
N ALA A 462 5.16 -9.60 63.27
CA ALA A 462 5.82 -8.94 62.14
C ALA A 462 6.00 -9.92 60.98
N ARG A 463 5.65 -9.48 59.77
CA ARG A 463 5.64 -10.35 58.58
C ARG A 463 5.89 -9.62 57.27
N ASP A 464 6.56 -10.28 56.34
CA ASP A 464 6.64 -9.92 54.91
C ASP A 464 6.20 -11.09 54.03
N ALA A 465 6.07 -10.88 52.71
CA ALA A 465 5.62 -11.93 51.76
C ALA A 465 4.30 -12.65 52.15
N HIS A 466 3.45 -11.95 52.90
CA HIS A 466 2.13 -12.40 53.35
C HIS A 466 1.05 -11.96 52.35
N SER A 467 -0.18 -12.46 52.54
CA SER A 467 -1.34 -11.99 51.80
C SER A 467 -2.26 -11.13 52.68
N ALA A 468 -2.96 -10.18 52.05
CA ALA A 468 -4.02 -9.39 52.68
C ALA A 468 -5.26 -9.40 51.80
N THR A 469 -6.39 -9.84 52.34
CA THR A 469 -7.65 -9.99 51.62
C THR A 469 -8.74 -9.17 52.28
N LEU A 470 -9.33 -8.21 51.56
CA LEU A 470 -10.55 -7.53 52.00
C LEU A 470 -11.72 -8.52 51.99
N LEU A 471 -12.29 -8.78 53.16
CA LEU A 471 -13.43 -9.65 53.34
C LEU A 471 -14.75 -8.91 53.04
N ARG A 472 -15.81 -9.67 52.76
CA ARG A 472 -17.16 -9.11 52.50
C ARG A 472 -17.75 -8.30 53.65
N ASN A 473 -17.30 -8.56 54.88
CA ASN A 473 -17.72 -7.82 56.06
C ASN A 473 -16.92 -6.52 56.27
N GLY A 474 -16.01 -6.17 55.34
CA GLY A 474 -15.19 -4.95 55.39
C GLY A 474 -13.89 -5.08 56.19
N ARG A 475 -13.66 -6.21 56.89
CA ARG A 475 -12.38 -6.46 57.59
C ARG A 475 -11.31 -6.95 56.61
N VAL A 476 -10.04 -6.78 56.97
CA VAL A 476 -8.91 -7.30 56.17
C VAL A 476 -8.31 -8.50 56.88
N LEU A 477 -8.27 -9.66 56.21
CA LEU A 477 -7.55 -10.84 56.66
C LEU A 477 -6.10 -10.74 56.20
N VAL A 478 -5.16 -10.78 57.14
CA VAL A 478 -3.73 -10.95 56.87
C VAL A 478 -3.32 -12.36 57.28
N ALA A 479 -2.72 -13.13 56.38
CA ALA A 479 -2.37 -14.53 56.61
C ALA A 479 -0.98 -14.89 56.10
N GLY A 480 -0.29 -15.75 56.86
CA GLY A 480 1.03 -16.30 56.49
C GLY A 480 2.14 -15.24 56.36
N GLY A 481 3.08 -15.49 55.47
CA GLY A 481 4.28 -14.67 55.27
C GLY A 481 5.49 -15.18 56.04
N ASP A 482 6.62 -14.50 55.91
CA ASP A 482 7.85 -14.77 56.65
C ASP A 482 7.95 -13.86 57.87
N GLY A 483 8.25 -14.45 59.02
CA GLY A 483 8.46 -13.75 60.27
C GLY A 483 9.89 -13.94 60.76
N LYS A 484 10.15 -13.53 62.01
CA LYS A 484 11.49 -13.69 62.60
C LYS A 484 11.98 -15.15 62.64
N ALA A 485 11.07 -16.11 62.73
CA ALA A 485 11.36 -17.53 62.88
C ALA A 485 11.17 -18.35 61.57
N GLY A 486 10.97 -17.68 60.43
CA GLY A 486 10.59 -18.31 59.17
C GLY A 486 9.11 -18.13 58.85
N ALA A 487 8.64 -18.89 57.85
CA ALA A 487 7.26 -18.91 57.41
C ALA A 487 6.25 -19.05 58.57
N LEU A 488 5.14 -18.34 58.45
CA LEU A 488 4.09 -18.24 59.47
C LEU A 488 2.82 -19.00 59.05
N ALA A 489 2.17 -19.62 60.03
CA ALA A 489 0.81 -20.17 59.88
C ALA A 489 -0.27 -19.24 60.43
N SER A 490 0.15 -18.23 61.21
CA SER A 490 -0.73 -17.30 61.89
C SER A 490 -1.49 -16.42 60.91
N ALA A 491 -2.69 -15.98 61.34
CA ALA A 491 -3.50 -15.02 60.62
C ALA A 491 -4.17 -14.05 61.60
N GLU A 492 -4.42 -12.84 61.11
CA GLU A 492 -4.94 -11.73 61.89
C GLU A 492 -6.00 -10.97 61.09
N LEU A 493 -6.94 -10.35 61.79
CA LEU A 493 -8.00 -9.52 61.21
C LEU A 493 -7.80 -8.07 61.60
N TYR A 494 -7.79 -7.18 60.62
CA TYR A 494 -7.90 -5.73 60.83
C TYR A 494 -9.35 -5.30 60.70
N ASP A 495 -9.83 -4.52 61.67
CA ASP A 495 -11.11 -3.85 61.64
C ASP A 495 -10.94 -2.35 61.30
N PRO A 496 -11.29 -1.92 60.06
CA PRO A 496 -11.17 -0.52 59.66
C PRO A 496 -12.00 0.46 60.48
N ALA A 497 -13.09 0.00 61.12
CA ALA A 497 -13.95 0.88 61.92
C ALA A 497 -13.28 1.29 63.23
N THR A 498 -12.41 0.43 63.77
CA THR A 498 -11.76 0.66 65.07
C THR A 498 -10.24 0.85 64.97
N GLY A 499 -9.64 0.52 63.83
CA GLY A 499 -8.19 0.54 63.65
C GLY A 499 -7.46 -0.55 64.44
N LYS A 500 -8.18 -1.59 64.92
CA LYS A 500 -7.65 -2.64 65.78
C LYS A 500 -7.40 -3.93 65.03
N TRP A 501 -6.42 -4.69 65.53
CA TRP A 501 -6.09 -6.04 65.08
C TRP A 501 -6.58 -7.07 66.10
N SER A 502 -7.01 -8.22 65.60
CA SER A 502 -7.35 -9.39 66.41
C SER A 502 -6.84 -10.67 65.76
N GLU A 503 -6.25 -11.56 66.54
CA GLU A 503 -5.88 -12.90 66.08
C GLU A 503 -7.14 -13.68 65.63
N THR A 504 -6.96 -14.56 64.65
CA THR A 504 -7.99 -15.50 64.19
C THR A 504 -7.39 -16.91 64.14
N GLY A 505 -8.16 -17.93 63.72
CA GLY A 505 -7.60 -19.27 63.46
C GLY A 505 -6.35 -19.23 62.57
N SER A 506 -5.53 -20.26 62.66
CA SER A 506 -4.27 -20.40 61.91
C SER A 506 -4.36 -21.52 60.87
N MET A 507 -3.57 -21.40 59.80
CA MET A 507 -3.37 -22.47 58.83
C MET A 507 -2.73 -23.70 59.48
N THR A 508 -2.92 -24.87 58.89
CA THR A 508 -2.28 -26.12 59.33
C THR A 508 -0.81 -26.19 58.93
N GLN A 509 -0.43 -25.48 57.86
CA GLN A 509 0.93 -25.39 57.37
C GLN A 509 1.34 -23.93 57.21
N ALA A 510 2.49 -23.59 57.78
CA ALA A 510 3.09 -22.27 57.65
C ALA A 510 3.58 -22.04 56.21
N ARG A 511 3.34 -20.84 55.67
CA ARG A 511 3.67 -20.52 54.28
C ARG A 511 3.91 -19.03 54.03
N GLU A 512 4.83 -18.71 53.15
CA GLU A 512 5.05 -17.38 52.55
C GLU A 512 4.89 -17.43 51.02
N GLN A 513 4.82 -16.28 50.34
CA GLN A 513 4.72 -16.19 48.87
C GLN A 513 3.57 -17.01 48.25
N HIS A 514 2.52 -17.24 49.05
CA HIS A 514 1.29 -17.90 48.62
C HIS A 514 0.34 -16.88 48.00
N THR A 515 -0.69 -17.37 47.31
CA THR A 515 -1.80 -16.53 46.86
C THR A 515 -3.00 -16.67 47.79
N ALA A 516 -3.77 -15.60 47.96
CA ALA A 516 -5.04 -15.60 48.68
C ALA A 516 -6.14 -15.01 47.80
N THR A 517 -7.22 -15.76 47.59
CA THR A 517 -8.33 -15.37 46.72
C THR A 517 -9.64 -15.42 47.49
N LEU A 518 -10.35 -14.29 47.56
CA LEU A 518 -11.71 -14.25 48.09
C LEU A 518 -12.67 -14.95 47.11
N LEU A 519 -13.37 -15.98 47.58
CA LEU A 519 -14.26 -16.80 46.77
C LEU A 519 -15.70 -16.22 46.72
N PRO A 520 -16.52 -16.66 45.73
CA PRO A 520 -17.92 -16.25 45.61
C PRO A 520 -18.83 -16.61 46.81
N ASP A 521 -18.41 -17.53 47.67
CA ASP A 521 -19.13 -17.85 48.91
C ASP A 521 -18.65 -17.03 50.12
N GLY A 522 -17.58 -16.23 49.96
CA GLY A 522 -17.01 -15.38 51.00
C GLY A 522 -15.86 -16.00 51.79
N ARG A 523 -15.52 -17.27 51.54
CA ARG A 523 -14.29 -17.89 52.07
C ARG A 523 -13.06 -17.36 51.35
N VAL A 524 -11.89 -17.51 51.95
CA VAL A 524 -10.61 -17.16 51.31
C VAL A 524 -9.83 -18.44 51.03
N LEU A 525 -9.53 -18.69 49.75
CA LEU A 525 -8.63 -19.76 49.33
C LEU A 525 -7.19 -19.27 49.46
N VAL A 526 -6.39 -19.98 50.24
CA VAL A 526 -4.93 -19.83 50.27
C VAL A 526 -4.28 -21.03 49.60
N ALA A 527 -3.46 -20.80 48.59
CA ALA A 527 -2.86 -21.87 47.78
C ALA A 527 -1.36 -21.67 47.57
N GLY A 528 -0.62 -22.78 47.58
CA GLY A 528 0.81 -22.81 47.31
C GLY A 528 1.66 -22.04 48.32
N GLY A 529 2.73 -21.43 47.83
CA GLY A 529 3.74 -20.73 48.64
C GLY A 529 4.88 -21.64 49.07
N GLU A 530 5.79 -21.09 49.86
CA GLU A 530 6.96 -21.77 50.42
C GLU A 530 6.74 -22.03 51.92
N GLY A 531 6.99 -23.27 52.36
CA GLY A 531 7.08 -23.61 53.78
C GLY A 531 8.49 -24.07 54.16
N SER A 532 8.67 -24.60 55.37
CA SER A 532 9.99 -25.08 55.83
C SER A 532 10.58 -26.24 55.03
N ALA A 533 9.76 -26.94 54.22
CA ALA A 533 10.17 -28.02 53.33
C ALA A 533 10.29 -27.58 51.85
N GLY A 534 10.18 -26.27 51.57
CA GLY A 534 10.14 -25.67 50.23
C GLY A 534 8.72 -25.44 49.70
N ALA A 535 8.61 -25.23 48.38
CA ALA A 535 7.35 -24.98 47.69
C ALA A 535 6.26 -26.01 48.00
N MET A 536 5.02 -25.55 48.09
CA MET A 536 3.87 -26.32 48.53
C MET A 536 2.83 -26.50 47.43
N SER A 537 2.17 -27.65 47.38
CA SER A 537 0.99 -27.89 46.53
C SER A 537 -0.33 -27.82 47.31
N SER A 538 -0.27 -27.70 48.64
CA SER A 538 -1.44 -27.70 49.49
C SER A 538 -2.20 -26.38 49.41
N ALA A 539 -3.51 -26.45 49.64
CA ALA A 539 -4.38 -25.30 49.76
C ALA A 539 -5.30 -25.44 50.97
N GLU A 540 -5.69 -24.30 51.53
CA GLU A 540 -6.54 -24.19 52.72
C GLU A 540 -7.60 -23.10 52.50
N LEU A 541 -8.74 -23.26 53.15
CA LEU A 541 -9.85 -22.32 53.11
C LEU A 541 -10.03 -21.69 54.48
N TYR A 542 -10.07 -20.36 54.52
CA TYR A 542 -10.49 -19.61 55.69
C TYR A 542 -11.98 -19.28 55.59
N ASP A 543 -12.74 -19.65 56.63
CA ASP A 543 -14.14 -19.25 56.79
C ASP A 543 -14.25 -18.06 57.76
N PRO A 544 -14.58 -16.84 57.28
CA PRO A 544 -14.69 -15.66 58.13
C PRO A 544 -15.89 -15.68 59.09
N ALA A 545 -16.88 -16.56 58.87
CA ALA A 545 -18.05 -16.69 59.76
C ALA A 545 -17.70 -17.47 61.03
N THR A 546 -16.83 -18.48 60.92
CA THR A 546 -16.40 -19.33 62.04
C THR A 546 -15.00 -19.00 62.54
N ALA A 547 -14.24 -18.19 61.79
CA ALA A 547 -12.83 -17.87 62.06
C ALA A 547 -11.92 -19.11 62.05
N THR A 548 -12.27 -20.14 61.27
CA THR A 548 -11.54 -21.41 61.20
C THR A 548 -10.93 -21.66 59.82
N TRP A 549 -9.85 -22.44 59.80
CA TRP A 549 -9.24 -22.96 58.58
C TRP A 549 -9.58 -24.43 58.34
N SER A 550 -9.73 -24.81 57.08
CA SER A 550 -9.91 -26.21 56.66
C SER A 550 -9.08 -26.51 55.42
N GLN A 551 -8.44 -27.69 55.37
CA GLN A 551 -7.76 -28.14 54.16
C GLN A 551 -8.75 -28.42 53.01
N THR A 552 -8.32 -28.16 51.78
CA THR A 552 -9.04 -28.53 50.55
C THR A 552 -8.13 -29.36 49.63
N GLY A 553 -8.58 -29.69 48.42
CA GLY A 553 -7.73 -30.37 47.44
C GLY A 553 -6.41 -29.62 47.20
N GLY A 554 -5.37 -30.37 46.83
CA GLY A 554 -4.06 -29.81 46.47
C GLY A 554 -3.86 -29.73 44.96
N MET A 555 -2.99 -28.81 44.54
CA MET A 555 -2.48 -28.73 43.18
C MET A 555 -1.66 -29.98 42.83
N SER A 556 -1.56 -30.30 41.55
CA SER A 556 -0.73 -31.42 41.06
C SER A 556 0.78 -31.12 41.16
N GLN A 557 1.16 -29.84 41.15
CA GLN A 557 2.53 -29.39 41.33
C GLN A 557 2.61 -28.35 42.46
N ALA A 558 3.67 -28.46 43.26
CA ALA A 558 4.00 -27.46 44.27
C ALA A 558 4.49 -26.18 43.58
N ARG A 559 4.18 -25.00 44.14
CA ARG A 559 4.56 -23.72 43.55
C ARG A 559 4.59 -22.58 44.57
N GLU A 560 5.59 -21.72 44.48
CA GLU A 560 5.67 -20.38 45.09
C GLU A 560 5.86 -19.32 43.98
N ASP A 561 5.80 -18.03 44.32
CA ASP A 561 5.95 -16.90 43.38
C ASP A 561 5.02 -17.02 42.13
N HIS A 562 3.88 -17.68 42.31
CA HIS A 562 2.84 -17.86 41.30
C HIS A 562 1.76 -16.77 41.41
N ALA A 563 0.92 -16.63 40.38
CA ALA A 563 -0.21 -15.70 40.41
C ALA A 563 -1.54 -16.46 40.38
N ALA A 564 -2.55 -15.93 41.09
CA ALA A 564 -3.89 -16.49 41.13
C ALA A 564 -4.95 -15.43 40.81
N VAL A 565 -6.00 -15.83 40.08
CA VAL A 565 -7.09 -14.94 39.65
C VAL A 565 -8.43 -15.66 39.79
N LEU A 566 -9.40 -15.01 40.44
CA LEU A 566 -10.79 -15.46 40.43
C LEU A 566 -11.41 -15.18 39.06
N LEU A 567 -11.91 -16.23 38.39
CA LEU A 567 -12.57 -16.13 37.10
C LEU A 567 -14.07 -15.80 37.26
N PRO A 568 -14.72 -15.25 36.21
CA PRO A 568 -16.16 -14.94 36.24
C PRO A 568 -17.07 -16.14 36.54
N ASN A 569 -16.62 -17.35 36.21
CA ASN A 569 -17.34 -18.59 36.52
C ASN A 569 -17.19 -19.08 37.97
N GLY A 570 -16.46 -18.33 38.81
CA GLY A 570 -16.23 -18.63 40.21
C GLY A 570 -15.05 -19.56 40.51
N LYS A 571 -14.37 -20.10 39.49
CA LYS A 571 -13.14 -20.89 39.67
C LYS A 571 -11.94 -19.97 39.88
N VAL A 572 -10.88 -20.51 40.50
CA VAL A 572 -9.61 -19.77 40.65
C VAL A 572 -8.59 -20.36 39.70
N LEU A 573 -8.09 -19.56 38.77
CA LEU A 573 -6.95 -19.91 37.93
C LEU A 573 -5.67 -19.62 38.71
N VAL A 574 -4.79 -20.61 38.80
CA VAL A 574 -3.43 -20.47 39.33
C VAL A 574 -2.45 -20.70 38.20
N THR A 575 -1.50 -19.78 38.04
CA THR A 575 -0.60 -19.75 36.90
C THR A 575 0.87 -19.87 37.30
N ALA A 576 1.57 -20.82 36.68
CA ALA A 576 3.01 -21.02 36.78
C ALA A 576 3.60 -20.90 38.21
N GLY A 577 4.74 -20.24 38.39
CA GLY A 577 5.49 -20.18 39.65
C GLY A 577 6.75 -21.04 39.61
N ILE A 578 7.34 -21.29 40.79
CA ILE A 578 8.57 -22.06 40.93
C ILE A 578 8.47 -23.11 42.04
N ALA A 579 9.14 -24.25 41.82
CA ALA A 579 9.47 -25.21 42.87
C ALA A 579 10.95 -25.54 42.78
N GLN A 580 11.33 -26.77 42.37
CA GLN A 580 12.74 -27.05 42.03
C GLN A 580 13.15 -26.38 40.70
N LEU A 581 12.19 -26.17 39.81
CA LEU A 581 12.34 -25.52 38.51
C LEU A 581 11.14 -24.61 38.27
N ASP A 582 11.32 -23.60 37.41
CA ASP A 582 10.24 -22.72 36.94
C ASP A 582 9.16 -23.57 36.25
N LEU A 583 7.90 -23.35 36.59
CA LEU A 583 6.74 -24.06 36.06
C LEU A 583 6.06 -23.27 34.95
N PHE A 584 5.44 -23.99 34.03
CA PHE A 584 4.57 -23.43 32.98
C PHE A 584 3.13 -23.97 33.09
N SER A 585 2.90 -24.90 34.02
CA SER A 585 1.62 -25.56 34.24
C SER A 585 0.65 -24.63 34.96
N ASP A 586 -0.61 -24.63 34.53
CA ASP A 586 -1.67 -23.86 35.14
C ASP A 586 -2.83 -24.78 35.54
N GLU A 587 -3.50 -24.42 36.63
CA GLU A 587 -4.52 -25.26 37.26
C GLU A 587 -5.72 -24.41 37.68
N LEU A 588 -6.90 -25.02 37.61
CA LEU A 588 -8.17 -24.42 38.03
C LEU A 588 -8.64 -25.08 39.33
N TYR A 589 -8.88 -24.26 40.35
CA TYR A 589 -9.58 -24.68 41.55
C TYR A 589 -11.09 -24.49 41.39
N ASP A 590 -11.85 -25.55 41.65
CA ASP A 590 -13.31 -25.52 41.70
C ASP A 590 -13.79 -25.45 43.16
N PRO A 591 -14.27 -24.29 43.66
CA PRO A 591 -14.67 -24.14 45.06
C PRO A 591 -15.93 -24.93 45.42
N ALA A 592 -16.73 -25.38 44.44
CA ALA A 592 -17.95 -26.12 44.71
C ALA A 592 -17.66 -27.56 45.18
N ILE A 593 -16.57 -28.14 44.69
CA ILE A 593 -16.14 -29.51 45.01
C ILE A 593 -14.79 -29.57 45.71
N GLY A 594 -14.08 -28.45 45.83
CA GLY A 594 -12.81 -28.34 46.54
C GLY A 594 -11.68 -29.12 45.87
N SER A 595 -11.65 -29.16 44.53
CA SER A 595 -10.66 -29.92 43.76
C SER A 595 -9.97 -29.07 42.69
N TRP A 596 -8.76 -29.49 42.31
CA TRP A 596 -7.97 -28.89 41.24
C TRP A 596 -8.07 -29.72 39.96
N SER A 597 -8.04 -29.05 38.83
CA SER A 597 -7.93 -29.66 37.51
C SER A 597 -6.92 -28.90 36.67
N GLN A 598 -6.09 -29.61 35.91
CA GLN A 598 -5.19 -28.99 34.95
C GLN A 598 -5.99 -28.28 33.83
N THR A 599 -5.46 -27.16 33.36
CA THR A 599 -5.98 -26.43 32.19
C THR A 599 -4.86 -26.26 31.15
N GLY A 600 -5.02 -25.38 30.16
CA GLY A 600 -3.93 -24.99 29.27
C GLY A 600 -2.69 -24.56 30.06
N SER A 601 -1.53 -24.61 29.43
CA SER A 601 -0.26 -24.22 30.05
C SER A 601 0.40 -23.08 29.29
N LEU A 602 1.03 -22.15 30.01
CA LEU A 602 1.83 -21.09 29.40
C LEU A 602 2.89 -21.66 28.44
N GLY A 603 3.20 -20.90 27.38
CA GLY A 603 4.21 -21.28 26.39
C GLY A 603 5.64 -21.29 26.94
N LEU A 604 5.90 -20.56 28.03
CA LEU A 604 7.17 -20.57 28.76
C LEU A 604 6.93 -20.58 30.27
N SER A 605 7.79 -21.32 30.98
CA SER A 605 7.80 -21.29 32.43
C SER A 605 8.26 -19.95 32.97
N ARG A 606 7.66 -19.55 34.10
CA ARG A 606 7.94 -18.26 34.74
C ARG A 606 7.50 -18.23 36.21
N ASP A 607 8.22 -17.45 37.00
CA ASP A 607 7.84 -17.03 38.35
C ASP A 607 7.86 -15.50 38.46
N SER A 608 7.33 -14.96 39.57
CA SER A 608 7.34 -13.52 39.85
C SER A 608 6.68 -12.68 38.74
N HIS A 609 5.70 -13.26 38.03
CA HIS A 609 4.84 -12.62 37.02
C HIS A 609 3.55 -12.10 37.64
N THR A 610 2.76 -11.37 36.86
CA THR A 610 1.42 -10.94 37.27
C THR A 610 0.36 -11.64 36.42
N ALA A 611 -0.81 -11.90 37.00
CA ALA A 611 -2.01 -12.32 36.29
C ALA A 611 -3.14 -11.31 36.57
N THR A 612 -3.82 -10.81 35.54
CA THR A 612 -4.85 -9.78 35.66
C THR A 612 -6.11 -10.20 34.91
N LEU A 613 -7.24 -10.31 35.60
CA LEU A 613 -8.55 -10.48 34.97
C LEU A 613 -8.89 -9.22 34.17
N LEU A 614 -9.20 -9.38 32.90
CA LEU A 614 -9.59 -8.31 31.99
C LEU A 614 -11.11 -8.11 31.98
N SER A 615 -11.57 -6.95 31.52
CA SER A 615 -13.01 -6.63 31.46
C SER A 615 -13.81 -7.52 30.53
N ASP A 616 -13.15 -8.21 29.59
CA ASP A 616 -13.76 -9.18 28.67
C ASP A 616 -13.77 -10.62 29.20
N GLY A 617 -13.27 -10.85 30.42
CA GLY A 617 -13.25 -12.16 31.08
C GLY A 617 -11.96 -12.96 30.88
N ARG A 618 -11.07 -12.54 29.97
CA ARG A 618 -9.76 -13.17 29.78
C ARG A 618 -8.81 -12.84 30.93
N VAL A 619 -7.71 -13.58 31.05
CA VAL A 619 -6.63 -13.27 32.01
C VAL A 619 -5.34 -12.95 31.27
N LEU A 620 -4.80 -11.75 31.49
CA LEU A 620 -3.47 -11.37 31.02
C LEU A 620 -2.41 -11.85 32.01
N VAL A 621 -1.50 -12.72 31.57
CA VAL A 621 -0.23 -12.98 32.26
C VAL A 621 0.87 -12.16 31.62
N ALA A 622 1.62 -11.40 32.44
CA ALA A 622 2.67 -10.51 31.96
C ALA A 622 3.99 -10.68 32.73
N GLY A 623 5.08 -10.70 31.99
CA GLY A 623 6.44 -10.67 32.53
C GLY A 623 6.80 -11.93 33.32
N GLY A 624 7.51 -11.74 34.43
CA GLY A 624 8.12 -12.80 35.20
C GLY A 624 9.58 -13.01 34.83
N ARG A 625 10.19 -14.04 35.41
CA ARG A 625 11.55 -14.45 35.05
C ARG A 625 11.59 -15.95 34.79
N LEU A 626 12.61 -16.37 34.05
CA LEU A 626 12.94 -17.77 33.79
C LEU A 626 14.43 -17.94 34.03
N ARG A 627 14.82 -18.84 34.94
CA ARG A 627 16.24 -19.09 35.27
C ARG A 627 17.02 -17.79 35.52
N ASN A 628 16.47 -16.92 36.37
CA ASN A 628 17.01 -15.60 36.73
C ASN A 628 17.06 -14.55 35.59
N LYS A 629 16.42 -14.81 34.44
CA LYS A 629 16.31 -13.82 33.36
C LYS A 629 14.90 -13.29 33.25
N ALA A 630 14.76 -11.97 33.35
CA ALA A 630 13.49 -11.29 33.17
C ALA A 630 12.89 -11.55 31.78
N LEU A 631 11.57 -11.71 31.73
CA LEU A 631 10.79 -11.94 30.51
C LEU A 631 10.00 -10.68 30.15
N SER A 632 9.83 -10.45 28.84
CA SER A 632 8.89 -9.45 28.31
C SER A 632 7.61 -10.09 27.77
N LEU A 633 7.51 -11.41 27.81
CA LEU A 633 6.38 -12.14 27.24
C LEU A 633 5.09 -11.84 28.00
N ALA A 634 4.00 -11.78 27.24
CA ALA A 634 2.65 -11.78 27.76
C ALA A 634 1.82 -12.84 27.03
N GLU A 635 0.86 -13.40 27.73
CA GLU A 635 -0.05 -14.45 27.24
C GLU A 635 -1.46 -14.16 27.77
N LEU A 636 -2.48 -14.57 27.02
CA LEU A 636 -3.88 -14.43 27.37
C LEU A 636 -4.49 -15.81 27.60
N PHE A 637 -5.15 -15.99 28.73
CA PHE A 637 -5.98 -17.15 29.02
C PHE A 637 -7.44 -16.81 28.72
N HIS A 638 -8.14 -17.72 28.04
CA HIS A 638 -9.49 -17.51 27.53
C HIS A 638 -10.56 -18.34 28.25
#